data_AF-A0A1J5TBV3-F1
#
_entry.id   AF-A0A1J5TBV3-F1
#
_cell.length_a   1.000
_cell.length_b   1.000
_cell.length_c   1.000
_cell.angle_alpha   90.00
_cell.angle_beta   90.00
_cell.angle_gamma   90.00
#
_symmetry.space_group_name_H-M   'P 1'
#
loop_
_entity.id
_entity.type
_entity.pdbx_description
1 polymer ?
#
loop_
_entity_poly.entity_id
_entity_poly.type
_entity_poly.pdbx_seq_one_letter_code
_entity_poly.pdbx_strand_id
1 'polypeptide(L)'
;MDAQLTRRMAGEIVVSDSPGETLRKWREIFHLSQKHLASLLGVNPSVVCDFEKGRRRSPGIGTVRKLVETMVSYDRAHGGRIVTNMEGQQGNSAITSIREFTIGLPIASLVEAIGGEVLAGEEELERPIYGYTIVDALRAITTFSGANFGQMYGWSNERALFFTGVQFGRSPMIAVRAHPV
;
A
#
# COMPACT_ATOMS: atom_id res chain seq x y z
N MET A 1 -4.60 -0.57 -12.74
CA MET A 1 -5.34 -1.36 -11.73
C MET A 1 -4.56 -1.20 -10.43
N ASP A 2 -5.14 -0.64 -9.36
CA ASP A 2 -4.40 -0.51 -8.09
C ASP A 2 -4.27 -1.85 -7.41
N ALA A 3 -3.15 -2.49 -7.71
CA ALA A 3 -2.78 -3.73 -7.06
C ALA A 3 -2.60 -3.52 -5.55
N GLN A 4 -2.25 -2.31 -5.07
CA GLN A 4 -1.90 -2.08 -3.66
C GLN A 4 -3.12 -2.05 -2.73
N LEU A 5 -4.12 -1.22 -3.01
CA LEU A 5 -5.35 -1.18 -2.20
C LEU A 5 -6.11 -2.51 -2.27
N THR A 6 -6.21 -3.09 -3.47
CA THR A 6 -6.85 -4.41 -3.67
C THR A 6 -6.17 -5.51 -2.85
N ARG A 7 -4.83 -5.57 -2.85
CA ARG A 7 -4.07 -6.54 -2.01
C ARG A 7 -4.27 -6.28 -0.52
N ARG A 8 -4.26 -5.01 -0.09
CA ARG A 8 -4.49 -4.65 1.31
C ARG A 8 -5.87 -5.10 1.80
N MET A 9 -6.92 -4.75 1.05
CA MET A 9 -8.29 -5.14 1.38
C MET A 9 -8.45 -6.66 1.42
N ALA A 10 -7.95 -7.36 0.40
CA ALA A 10 -8.05 -8.82 0.32
C ALA A 10 -7.28 -9.51 1.45
N GLY A 11 -6.06 -9.04 1.75
CA GLY A 11 -5.25 -9.55 2.86
C GLY A 11 -5.92 -9.34 4.22
N GLU A 12 -6.47 -8.15 4.45
CA GLU A 12 -7.18 -7.86 5.71
C GLU A 12 -8.40 -8.77 5.89
N ILE A 13 -9.19 -9.01 4.84
CA ILE A 13 -10.35 -9.89 4.90
C ILE A 13 -9.94 -11.34 5.17
N VAL A 14 -8.87 -11.83 4.53
CA VAL A 14 -8.43 -13.23 4.63
C VAL A 14 -7.80 -13.54 6.00
N VAL A 15 -7.04 -12.61 6.58
CA VAL A 15 -6.31 -12.82 7.85
C VAL A 15 -7.18 -12.50 9.08
N SER A 16 -8.29 -11.79 8.90
CA SER A 16 -9.19 -11.41 9.99
C SER A 16 -9.80 -12.63 10.70
N ASP A 17 -9.88 -12.57 12.04
CA ASP A 17 -10.65 -13.51 12.86
C ASP A 17 -12.16 -13.45 12.57
N SER A 18 -12.62 -12.36 11.92
CA SER A 18 -14.01 -12.14 11.53
C SER A 18 -14.12 -11.61 10.08
N PRO A 19 -13.85 -12.45 9.07
CA PRO A 19 -13.81 -12.05 7.65
C PRO A 19 -15.10 -11.38 7.15
N GLY A 20 -16.26 -11.84 7.64
CA GLY A 20 -17.57 -11.28 7.27
C GLY A 20 -17.76 -9.84 7.76
N GLU A 21 -17.41 -9.56 9.01
CA GLU A 21 -17.41 -8.21 9.59
C GLU A 21 -16.40 -7.30 8.87
N THR A 22 -15.21 -7.82 8.56
CA THR A 22 -14.19 -7.07 7.82
C THR A 22 -14.64 -6.74 6.38
N LEU A 23 -15.31 -7.67 5.70
CA LEU A 23 -15.91 -7.43 4.40
C LEU A 23 -17.00 -6.35 4.50
N ARG A 24 -17.86 -6.44 5.52
CA ARG A 24 -18.92 -5.44 5.78
C ARG A 24 -18.33 -4.05 5.97
N LYS A 25 -17.28 -3.92 6.79
CA LYS A 25 -16.54 -2.68 7.00
C LYS A 25 -16.09 -2.07 5.68
N TRP A 26 -15.43 -2.87 4.83
CA TRP A 26 -14.97 -2.41 3.52
C TRP A 26 -16.12 -1.99 2.61
N ARG A 27 -17.21 -2.76 2.54
CA ARG A 27 -18.40 -2.37 1.77
C ARG A 27 -18.96 -1.01 2.22
N GLU A 28 -19.04 -0.77 3.52
CA GLU A 28 -19.58 0.46 4.10
C GLU A 28 -18.66 1.66 3.86
N ILE A 29 -17.34 1.47 3.94
CA ILE A 29 -16.34 2.46 3.54
C ILE A 29 -16.56 2.87 2.08
N PHE A 30 -16.77 1.90 1.19
CA PHE A 30 -17.09 2.11 -0.22
C PHE A 30 -18.50 2.66 -0.48
N HIS A 31 -19.27 2.93 0.58
CA HIS A 31 -20.64 3.45 0.52
C HIS A 31 -21.60 2.60 -0.32
N LEU A 32 -21.37 1.29 -0.36
CA LEU A 32 -22.20 0.35 -1.09
C LEU A 32 -23.20 -0.30 -0.15
N SER A 33 -24.47 -0.39 -0.55
CA SER A 33 -25.44 -1.25 0.16
C SER A 33 -25.22 -2.72 -0.23
N GLN A 34 -25.70 -3.67 0.59
CA GLN A 34 -25.64 -5.09 0.25
C GLN A 34 -26.33 -5.37 -1.10
N LYS A 35 -27.47 -4.72 -1.36
CA LYS A 35 -28.20 -4.81 -2.63
C LYS A 35 -27.39 -4.27 -3.80
N HIS A 36 -26.70 -3.15 -3.60
CA HIS A 36 -25.90 -2.53 -4.66
C HIS A 36 -24.67 -3.39 -5.00
N LEU A 37 -23.91 -3.81 -3.99
CA LEU A 37 -22.76 -4.68 -4.21
C LEU A 37 -23.16 -6.02 -4.86
N ALA A 38 -24.29 -6.61 -4.44
CA ALA A 38 -24.82 -7.83 -5.05
C ALA A 38 -25.16 -7.64 -6.53
N SER A 39 -25.76 -6.50 -6.89
CA SER A 39 -26.04 -6.16 -8.29
C SER A 39 -24.77 -6.04 -9.12
N LEU A 40 -23.73 -5.41 -8.58
CA LEU A 40 -22.43 -5.28 -9.28
C LEU A 40 -21.75 -6.63 -9.49
N LEU A 41 -21.96 -7.57 -8.57
CA LEU A 41 -21.43 -8.94 -8.64
C LEU A 41 -22.29 -9.90 -9.47
N GLY A 42 -23.50 -9.49 -9.88
CA GLY A 42 -24.46 -10.37 -10.55
C GLY A 42 -25.00 -11.50 -9.66
N VAL A 43 -25.12 -11.27 -8.35
CA VAL A 43 -25.61 -12.25 -7.38
C VAL A 43 -26.83 -11.73 -6.60
N ASN A 44 -27.54 -12.62 -5.90
CA ASN A 44 -28.65 -12.22 -5.05
C ASN A 44 -28.14 -11.47 -3.79
N PRO A 45 -28.82 -10.40 -3.30
CA PRO A 45 -28.45 -9.71 -2.06
C PRO A 45 -28.26 -10.61 -0.83
N SER A 46 -28.98 -11.74 -0.76
CA SER A 46 -28.80 -12.74 0.31
C SER A 46 -27.38 -13.30 0.37
N VAL A 47 -26.69 -13.41 -0.78
CA VAL A 47 -25.32 -13.94 -0.87
C VAL A 47 -24.34 -13.00 -0.18
N VAL A 48 -24.45 -11.69 -0.42
CA VAL A 48 -23.61 -10.68 0.26
C VAL A 48 -23.91 -10.67 1.75
N CYS A 49 -25.20 -10.74 2.13
CA CYS A 49 -25.63 -10.82 3.53
C CYS A 49 -25.06 -12.06 4.24
N ASP A 50 -25.03 -13.22 3.58
CA ASP A 50 -24.50 -14.47 4.14
C ASP A 50 -22.99 -14.43 4.34
N PHE A 51 -22.25 -13.75 3.46
CA PHE A 51 -20.82 -13.52 3.65
C PHE A 51 -20.56 -12.62 4.85
N GLU A 52 -21.29 -11.51 4.98
CA GLU A 52 -21.11 -10.57 6.08
C GLU A 52 -21.49 -11.17 7.43
N LYS A 53 -22.50 -12.03 7.48
CA LYS A 53 -22.94 -12.72 8.70
C LYS A 53 -22.10 -13.94 9.06
N GLY A 54 -21.06 -14.26 8.29
CA GLY A 54 -20.20 -15.42 8.54
C GLY A 54 -20.91 -16.78 8.45
N ARG A 55 -22.11 -16.83 7.82
CA ARG A 55 -22.89 -18.08 7.68
C ARG A 55 -22.24 -19.08 6.72
N ARG A 56 -21.33 -18.61 5.88
CA ARG A 56 -20.41 -19.44 5.10
C ARG A 56 -19.03 -19.32 5.74
N ARG A 57 -18.46 -20.45 6.20
CA ARG A 57 -17.10 -20.52 6.76
C ARG A 57 -16.10 -19.98 5.74
N SER A 58 -15.70 -18.71 5.92
CA SER A 58 -14.77 -17.93 5.10
C SER A 58 -15.11 -17.86 3.60
N PRO A 59 -15.27 -16.66 3.01
CA PRO A 59 -15.38 -16.54 1.56
C PRO A 59 -14.12 -17.13 0.91
N GLY A 60 -14.28 -18.07 -0.03
CA GLY A 60 -13.13 -18.61 -0.76
C GLY A 60 -12.31 -17.50 -1.44
N ILE A 61 -11.00 -17.70 -1.59
CA ILE A 61 -10.06 -16.66 -2.04
C ILE A 61 -10.46 -15.98 -3.36
N GLY A 62 -11.05 -16.74 -4.30
CA GLY A 62 -11.58 -16.20 -5.56
C GLY A 62 -12.80 -15.29 -5.37
N THR A 63 -13.61 -15.54 -4.34
CA THR A 63 -14.75 -14.70 -3.97
C THR A 63 -14.27 -13.40 -3.34
N VAL A 64 -13.30 -13.46 -2.42
CA VAL A 64 -12.69 -12.26 -1.81
C VAL A 64 -12.11 -11.37 -2.89
N ARG A 65 -11.34 -11.94 -3.83
CA ARG A 65 -10.80 -11.21 -4.98
C ARG A 65 -11.91 -10.48 -5.74
N LYS A 66 -12.96 -11.19 -6.16
CA LYS A 66 -14.08 -10.59 -6.91
C LYS A 66 -14.77 -9.47 -6.13
N LEU A 67 -15.01 -9.64 -4.83
CA LEU A 67 -15.63 -8.63 -3.98
C LEU A 67 -14.79 -7.34 -3.95
N VAL A 68 -13.50 -7.47 -3.66
CA VAL A 68 -12.59 -6.33 -3.56
C VAL A 68 -12.42 -5.63 -4.90
N GLU A 69 -12.16 -6.38 -5.97
CA GLU A 69 -12.00 -5.82 -7.32
C GLU A 69 -13.27 -5.08 -7.77
N THR A 70 -14.45 -5.61 -7.44
CA THR A 70 -15.73 -4.97 -7.75
C THR A 70 -15.90 -3.64 -7.01
N MET A 71 -15.59 -3.59 -5.71
CA MET A 71 -15.67 -2.34 -4.93
C MET A 71 -14.71 -1.27 -5.46
N VAL A 72 -13.44 -1.64 -5.72
CA VAL A 72 -12.42 -0.73 -6.24
C VAL A 72 -12.78 -0.24 -7.65
N SER A 73 -13.26 -1.13 -8.52
CA SER A 73 -13.67 -0.78 -9.88
C SER A 73 -14.88 0.16 -9.89
N TYR A 74 -15.84 -0.08 -8.98
CA TYR A 74 -16.99 0.79 -8.81
C TYR A 74 -16.58 2.19 -8.38
N ASP A 75 -15.77 2.36 -7.33
CA ASP A 75 -15.35 3.68 -6.86
C ASP A 75 -14.62 4.45 -7.97
N ARG A 76 -13.71 3.80 -8.71
CA ARG A 76 -13.01 4.40 -9.85
C ARG A 76 -13.94 4.89 -10.95
N ALA A 77 -14.96 4.11 -11.29
CA ALA A 77 -15.95 4.52 -12.29
C ALA A 77 -16.80 5.73 -11.84
N HIS A 78 -16.83 6.02 -10.53
CA HIS A 78 -17.64 7.08 -9.91
C HIS A 78 -16.79 8.19 -9.28
N GLY A 79 -15.63 8.48 -9.88
CA GLY A 79 -14.75 9.59 -9.48
C GLY A 79 -13.60 9.20 -8.57
N GLY A 80 -13.49 7.93 -8.17
CA GLY A 80 -12.31 7.36 -7.54
C GLY A 80 -11.94 7.97 -6.19
N ARG A 81 -12.89 8.62 -5.49
CA ARG A 81 -12.57 9.44 -4.32
C ARG A 81 -12.01 8.62 -3.17
N ILE A 82 -12.54 7.41 -2.95
CA ILE A 82 -12.11 6.56 -1.83
C ILE A 82 -10.77 5.94 -2.14
N VAL A 83 -10.61 5.41 -3.36
CA VAL A 83 -9.34 4.90 -3.85
C VAL A 83 -8.27 6.00 -3.77
N THR A 84 -8.53 7.18 -4.36
CA THR A 84 -7.60 8.33 -4.36
C THR A 84 -7.31 8.86 -2.97
N ASN A 85 -8.27 8.89 -2.03
CA ASN A 85 -8.03 9.34 -0.66
C ASN A 85 -7.22 8.32 0.15
N MET A 86 -7.43 7.02 -0.09
CA MET A 86 -6.68 5.95 0.57
C MET A 86 -5.29 5.78 -0.03
N GLU A 87 -5.13 6.10 -1.32
CA GLU A 87 -3.83 6.38 -1.94
C GLU A 87 -3.21 7.66 -1.39
N GLY A 88 -4.03 8.69 -1.15
CA GLY A 88 -3.68 10.04 -0.67
C GLY A 88 -3.29 10.13 0.81
N GLN A 89 -3.19 9.01 1.53
CA GLN A 89 -2.25 8.92 2.66
C GLN A 89 -0.78 9.03 2.19
N GLN A 90 -0.53 9.05 0.87
CA GLN A 90 0.58 9.74 0.21
C GLN A 90 0.22 11.21 -0.01
N GLY A 91 0.33 12.01 1.04
CA GLY A 91 0.04 13.45 1.01
C GLY A 91 1.28 14.33 0.95
N ASN A 92 2.49 13.77 0.90
CA ASN A 92 3.70 14.55 0.78
C ASN A 92 4.11 14.68 -0.69
N SER A 93 4.08 15.90 -1.23
CA SER A 93 4.57 16.24 -2.57
C SER A 93 6.05 15.93 -2.80
N ALA A 94 6.78 15.58 -1.74
CA ALA A 94 8.14 15.06 -1.80
C ALA A 94 8.19 13.57 -2.15
N ILE A 95 7.19 12.76 -1.79
CA ILE A 95 7.15 11.34 -2.16
C ILE A 95 6.64 11.25 -3.59
N THR A 96 7.55 10.94 -4.50
CA THR A 96 7.25 10.86 -5.94
C THR A 96 6.78 9.47 -6.34
N SER A 97 7.23 8.43 -5.62
CA SER A 97 6.76 7.06 -5.80
C SER A 97 6.99 6.26 -4.53
N ILE A 98 6.11 5.30 -4.25
CA ILE A 98 6.27 4.31 -3.20
C ILE A 98 5.76 2.96 -3.72
N ARG A 99 6.50 1.88 -3.47
CA ARG A 99 6.10 0.55 -3.94
C ARG A 99 6.52 -0.53 -2.95
N GLU A 100 5.59 -1.43 -2.67
CA GLU A 100 5.80 -2.61 -1.85
C GLU A 100 6.08 -3.83 -2.73
N PHE A 101 7.08 -4.62 -2.36
CA PHE A 101 7.39 -5.90 -2.97
C PHE A 101 6.52 -7.00 -2.36
N THR A 102 6.19 -8.03 -3.15
CA THR A 102 5.41 -9.17 -2.68
C THR A 102 6.23 -10.18 -1.90
N ILE A 103 7.55 -10.16 -2.09
CA ILE A 103 8.53 -11.00 -1.42
C ILE A 103 9.73 -10.12 -1.05
N GLY A 104 10.51 -10.54 -0.06
CA GLY A 104 11.78 -9.91 0.25
C GLY A 104 12.75 -10.08 -0.93
N LEU A 105 13.40 -8.99 -1.33
CA LEU A 105 14.48 -8.99 -2.33
C LEU A 105 15.79 -8.65 -1.64
N PRO A 106 16.89 -9.39 -1.89
CA PRO A 106 18.21 -8.99 -1.39
C PRO A 106 18.57 -7.58 -1.86
N ILE A 107 19.23 -6.81 -1.01
CA ILE A 107 19.73 -5.47 -1.37
C ILE A 107 20.65 -5.57 -2.59
N ALA A 108 21.48 -6.62 -2.69
CA ALA A 108 22.34 -6.89 -3.84
C ALA A 108 21.58 -6.87 -5.18
N SER A 109 20.41 -7.50 -5.25
CA SER A 109 19.59 -7.54 -6.46
C SER A 109 19.09 -6.15 -6.86
N LEU A 110 18.78 -5.29 -5.88
CA LEU A 110 18.39 -3.91 -6.15
C LEU A 110 19.57 -3.09 -6.67
N VAL A 111 20.74 -3.21 -6.04
CA VAL A 111 21.98 -2.52 -6.43
C VAL A 111 22.35 -2.87 -7.86
N GLU A 112 22.32 -4.16 -8.22
CA GLU A 112 22.56 -4.61 -9.60
C GLU A 112 21.55 -4.02 -10.59
N ALA A 113 20.26 -4.05 -10.25
CA ALA A 113 19.19 -3.56 -11.12
C ALA A 113 19.29 -2.05 -11.43
N ILE A 114 19.83 -1.26 -10.50
CA ILE A 114 20.03 0.19 -10.68
C ILE A 114 21.44 0.55 -11.16
N GLY A 115 22.35 -0.44 -11.31
CA GLY A 115 23.77 -0.20 -11.59
C GLY A 115 24.45 0.63 -10.49
N GLY A 116 24.09 0.40 -9.23
CA GLY A 116 24.56 1.16 -8.08
C GLY A 116 25.95 0.72 -7.61
N GLU A 117 26.63 1.63 -6.91
CA GLU A 117 27.89 1.35 -6.21
C GLU A 117 27.63 1.32 -4.70
N VAL A 118 28.17 0.32 -4.01
CA VAL A 118 28.03 0.17 -2.57
C VAL A 118 29.12 0.98 -1.88
N LEU A 119 28.72 2.02 -1.15
CA LEU A 119 29.67 2.90 -0.44
C LEU A 119 29.87 2.51 1.03
N ALA A 120 28.95 1.72 1.61
CA ALA A 120 28.98 1.23 2.98
C ALA A 120 28.01 0.06 3.17
N GLY A 121 28.25 -0.78 4.18
CA GLY A 121 27.36 -1.87 4.58
C GLY A 121 27.37 -3.06 3.60
N GLU A 122 28.52 -3.41 3.04
CA GLU A 122 28.66 -4.57 2.15
C GLU A 122 28.19 -5.88 2.81
N GLU A 123 28.33 -5.99 4.13
CA GLU A 123 27.88 -7.12 4.93
C GLU A 123 26.34 -7.28 4.95
N GLU A 124 25.59 -6.23 4.65
CA GLU A 124 24.12 -6.21 4.67
C GLU A 124 23.50 -6.55 3.30
N LEU A 125 24.30 -6.79 2.26
CA LEU A 125 23.80 -6.94 0.89
C LEU A 125 22.82 -8.11 0.68
N GLU A 126 22.92 -9.14 1.50
CA GLU A 126 22.00 -10.28 1.47
C GLU A 126 20.71 -10.05 2.27
N ARG A 127 20.63 -8.96 3.06
CA ARG A 127 19.43 -8.65 3.85
C ARG A 127 18.25 -8.37 2.91
N PRO A 128 17.06 -8.94 3.18
CA PRO A 128 15.89 -8.66 2.36
C PRO A 128 15.35 -7.25 2.62
N ILE A 129 14.87 -6.61 1.55
CA ILE A 129 14.04 -5.42 1.59
C ILE A 129 12.67 -5.71 0.96
N TYR A 130 11.65 -4.98 1.40
CA TYR A 130 10.24 -5.24 1.07
C TYR A 130 9.59 -4.11 0.28
N GLY A 131 10.37 -3.14 -0.19
CA GLY A 131 9.87 -2.11 -1.08
C GLY A 131 10.88 -1.00 -1.35
N TYR A 132 10.41 0.06 -1.98
CA TYR A 132 11.16 1.29 -2.14
C TYR A 132 10.28 2.54 -2.08
N THR A 133 10.93 3.66 -1.78
CA THR A 133 10.34 5.00 -1.86
C THR A 133 11.26 5.93 -2.65
N ILE A 134 10.73 6.68 -3.60
CA ILE A 134 11.42 7.74 -4.32
C ILE A 134 10.97 9.08 -3.75
N VAL A 135 11.94 9.89 -3.37
CA VAL A 135 11.77 11.14 -2.63
C VAL A 135 12.50 12.26 -3.36
N ASP A 136 11.80 13.35 -3.67
CA ASP A 136 12.41 14.60 -4.10
C ASP A 136 13.05 15.26 -2.87
N ALA A 137 14.39 15.29 -2.85
CA ALA A 137 15.15 15.76 -1.70
C ALA A 137 14.92 17.25 -1.39
N LEU A 138 14.71 18.08 -2.41
CA LEU A 138 14.48 19.51 -2.23
C LEU A 138 13.12 19.75 -1.59
N ARG A 139 12.08 19.09 -2.14
CA ARG A 139 10.74 19.16 -1.58
C ARG A 139 10.70 18.58 -0.18
N ALA A 140 11.37 17.44 0.05
CA ALA A 140 11.44 16.77 1.34
C ALA A 140 11.90 17.71 2.47
N ILE A 141 12.96 18.49 2.24
CA ILE A 141 13.46 19.46 3.22
C ILE A 141 12.40 20.50 3.57
N THR A 142 11.62 20.94 2.58
CA THR A 142 10.62 22.00 2.76
C THR A 142 9.27 21.51 3.27
N THR A 143 8.90 20.25 3.05
CA THR A 143 7.54 19.74 3.31
C THR A 143 7.47 18.72 4.43
N PHE A 144 8.55 17.99 4.73
CA PHE A 144 8.53 17.05 5.86
C PHE A 144 8.68 17.82 7.17
N SER A 145 7.62 17.82 7.98
CA SER A 145 7.72 18.00 9.42
C SER A 145 8.06 16.66 10.09
N GLY A 146 8.60 16.69 11.31
CA GLY A 146 8.93 15.47 12.07
C GLY A 146 7.77 14.47 12.22
N ALA A 147 6.52 14.94 12.15
CA ALA A 147 5.33 14.09 12.21
C ALA A 147 5.03 13.31 10.90
N ASN A 148 5.55 13.77 9.76
CA ASN A 148 5.20 13.22 8.44
C ASN A 148 6.30 12.32 7.84
N PHE A 149 7.45 12.21 8.51
CA PHE A 149 8.59 11.39 8.06
C PHE A 149 8.24 9.90 7.92
N GLY A 150 7.36 9.38 8.77
CA GLY A 150 6.91 7.98 8.73
C GLY A 150 6.26 7.58 7.40
N GLN A 151 5.77 8.54 6.62
CA GLN A 151 5.15 8.27 5.31
C GLN A 151 6.15 7.67 4.30
N MET A 152 7.46 7.92 4.46
CA MET A 152 8.49 7.35 3.58
C MET A 152 8.70 5.85 3.79
N TYR A 153 8.33 5.32 4.95
CA TYR A 153 8.58 3.91 5.28
C TYR A 153 7.50 2.96 4.78
N GLY A 154 6.37 3.46 4.23
CA GLY A 154 5.34 2.60 3.67
C GLY A 154 4.88 1.52 4.66
N TRP A 155 4.90 0.25 4.26
CA TRP A 155 4.49 -0.87 5.13
C TRP A 155 5.63 -1.45 5.98
N SER A 156 6.89 -1.25 5.58
CA SER A 156 8.07 -1.74 6.30
C SER A 156 9.22 -0.77 6.13
N ASN A 157 9.92 -0.49 7.23
CA ASN A 157 11.17 0.27 7.22
C ASN A 157 12.35 -0.51 6.59
N GLU A 158 12.23 -1.83 6.42
CA GLU A 158 13.18 -2.65 5.67
C GLU A 158 12.99 -2.43 4.16
N ARG A 159 13.49 -1.29 3.67
CA ARG A 159 13.26 -0.84 2.30
C ARG A 159 14.35 0.08 1.78
N ALA A 160 14.36 0.31 0.46
CA ALA A 160 15.24 1.28 -0.16
C ALA A 160 14.61 2.69 -0.23
N LEU A 161 15.40 3.72 0.07
CA LEU A 161 15.03 5.11 -0.14
C LEU A 161 15.88 5.71 -1.27
N PHE A 162 15.24 6.21 -2.30
CA PHE A 162 15.86 6.88 -3.43
C PHE A 162 15.63 8.39 -3.33
N PHE A 163 16.70 9.17 -3.30
CA PHE A 163 16.62 10.63 -3.26
C PHE A 163 16.96 11.21 -4.63
N THR A 164 16.01 11.93 -5.23
CA THR A 164 16.20 12.65 -6.50
C THR A 164 16.43 14.13 -6.27
N GLY A 165 17.01 14.83 -7.24
CA GLY A 165 17.28 16.28 -7.14
C GLY A 165 18.35 16.66 -6.11
N VAL A 166 19.21 15.71 -5.73
CA VAL A 166 20.30 15.92 -4.78
C VAL A 166 21.43 16.70 -5.45
N GLN A 167 21.63 17.95 -5.03
CA GLN A 167 22.78 18.76 -5.47
C GLN A 167 24.00 18.57 -4.57
N PHE A 168 23.77 18.38 -3.27
CA PHE A 168 24.81 18.16 -2.26
C PHE A 168 24.50 16.86 -1.52
N GLY A 169 25.46 15.94 -1.44
CA GLY A 169 25.27 14.61 -0.82
C GLY A 169 24.89 14.61 0.67
N ARG A 170 24.84 15.78 1.33
CA ARG A 170 24.47 15.93 2.76
C ARG A 170 22.96 15.91 2.99
N SER A 171 22.16 16.38 2.04
CA SER A 171 20.70 16.53 2.22
C SER A 171 19.98 15.21 2.50
N PRO A 172 20.28 14.09 1.79
CA PRO A 172 19.72 12.77 2.14
C PRO A 172 20.13 12.32 3.54
N MET A 173 21.39 12.54 3.93
CA MET A 173 21.91 12.11 5.24
C MET A 173 21.28 12.87 6.41
N ILE A 174 20.89 14.14 6.20
CA ILE A 174 20.15 14.91 7.21
C ILE A 174 18.75 14.30 7.41
N ALA A 175 18.08 13.87 6.34
CA ALA A 175 16.78 13.23 6.43
C ALA A 175 16.86 11.91 7.22
N VAL A 176 17.89 11.09 6.97
CA VAL A 176 18.15 9.85 7.72
C VAL A 176 18.47 10.14 9.19
N ARG A 177 19.24 11.20 9.48
CA ARG A 177 19.64 11.56 10.86
C ARG A 177 18.49 12.14 11.70
N ALA A 178 17.56 12.86 11.09
CA ALA A 178 16.46 13.53 11.81
C ALA A 178 15.47 12.54 12.44
N HIS A 179 15.39 11.33 11.90
CA HIS A 179 14.66 10.19 12.46
C HIS A 179 15.54 8.94 12.34
N PRO A 180 16.44 8.71 13.31
CA PRO A 180 17.25 7.51 13.33
C PRO A 180 16.32 6.30 13.45
N VAL A 181 16.47 5.38 12.49
CA VAL A 181 15.78 4.08 12.46
C VAL A 181 16.45 3.13 13.45
#